data_AF-A0A522FL51-F1
#
_entry.id   AF-A0A522FL51-F1
#
_cell.length_a   1.000
_cell.length_b   1.000
_cell.length_c   1.000
_cell.angle_alpha   90.00
_cell.angle_beta   90.00
_cell.angle_gamma   90.00
#
_symmetry.space_group_name_H-M   'P 1'
#
loop_
_entity.id
_entity.type
_entity.pdbx_description
1 polymer ?
#
loop_
_entity_poly.entity_id
_entity_poly.type
_entity_poly.pdbx_seq_one_letter_code
_entity_poly.pdbx_strand_id
1 'polypeptide(L)'
;MINSILRFGLIFILLILLQVLLFNNIQFSGYINPYVYIMFILLLPFEIPSWLLLLLSFATGLIMDFFSGSPGMHSAATVLAGFVRPYILRVNSPRDGYELNAEPSMLTYGFRWYLTYTLLIVLVHHTALFYLEVFRFADFFRTMLRVIMSSLFSITFILLVEFYRKGK
;
A
#
# COMPACT_ATOMS: atom_id res chain seq x y z
N MET A 1 -19.87 -12.09 6.27
CA MET A 1 -19.03 -11.40 7.28
C MET A 1 -17.84 -12.23 7.72
N ILE A 2 -18.03 -13.43 8.31
CA ILE A 2 -16.91 -14.30 8.76
C ILE A 2 -15.95 -14.67 7.62
N ASN A 3 -16.48 -15.05 6.45
CA ASN A 3 -15.65 -15.38 5.29
C ASN A 3 -14.80 -14.20 4.81
N SER A 4 -15.31 -12.96 4.92
CA SER A 4 -14.59 -11.75 4.53
C SER A 4 -13.43 -11.45 5.48
N ILE A 5 -13.66 -11.56 6.79
CA ILE A 5 -12.62 -11.37 7.82
C ILE A 5 -11.50 -12.41 7.64
N LEU A 6 -11.88 -13.68 7.45
CA LEU A 6 -10.91 -14.75 7.24
C LEU A 6 -10.12 -14.55 5.94
N ARG A 7 -10.79 -14.13 4.86
CA ARG A 7 -10.12 -13.79 3.59
C ARG A 7 -9.12 -12.65 3.76
N PHE A 8 -9.50 -11.54 4.40
CA PHE A 8 -8.59 -10.41 4.63
C PHE A 8 -7.45 -10.78 5.58
N GLY A 9 -7.69 -11.60 6.60
CA GLY A 9 -6.65 -12.13 7.48
C GLY A 9 -5.62 -12.98 6.72
N LEU A 10 -6.07 -13.87 5.84
CA LEU A 10 -5.18 -14.66 4.99
C LEU A 10 -4.37 -13.79 4.02
N ILE A 11 -5.01 -12.82 3.35
CA ILE A 11 -4.33 -11.86 2.47
C ILE A 11 -3.28 -11.07 3.24
N PHE A 12 -3.62 -10.61 4.44
CA PHE A 12 -2.71 -9.87 5.31
C PHE A 12 -1.46 -10.70 5.64
N ILE A 13 -1.64 -11.92 6.14
CA ILE A 13 -0.54 -12.82 6.48
C ILE A 13 0.32 -13.10 5.25
N LEU A 14 -0.29 -13.41 4.11
CA LEU A 14 0.43 -13.70 2.87
C LEU A 14 1.25 -12.50 2.38
N LEU A 15 0.69 -11.29 2.42
CA LEU A 15 1.39 -10.07 2.03
C LEU A 15 2.56 -9.75 2.96
N ILE A 16 2.41 -9.94 4.27
CA ILE A 16 3.50 -9.75 5.24
C ILE A 16 4.60 -10.79 4.99
N LEU A 17 4.26 -12.08 4.84
CA LEU A 17 5.26 -13.12 4.57
C LEU A 17 5.99 -12.87 3.25
N LEU A 18 5.26 -12.51 2.20
CA LEU A 18 5.85 -12.18 0.90
C LEU A 18 6.78 -10.96 1.01
N GLN A 19 6.39 -9.95 1.78
CA GLN A 19 7.23 -8.79 2.03
C GLN A 19 8.52 -9.17 2.77
N VAL A 20 8.40 -9.87 3.89
CA VAL A 20 9.55 -10.17 4.78
C VAL A 20 10.50 -11.19 4.15
N LEU A 21 9.98 -12.26 3.55
CA LEU A 21 10.79 -13.35 3.03
C LEU A 21 11.37 -13.06 1.63
N LEU A 22 10.63 -12.33 0.80
CA LEU A 22 10.98 -12.14 -0.61
C LEU A 22 11.42 -10.70 -0.87
N PHE A 23 10.54 -9.71 -0.67
CA PHE A 23 10.80 -8.34 -1.09
C PHE A 23 11.85 -7.60 -0.25
N ASN A 24 11.96 -7.88 1.05
CA ASN A 24 13.02 -7.29 1.89
C ASN A 24 14.42 -7.75 1.46
N ASN A 25 14.54 -8.90 0.77
CA ASN A 25 15.78 -9.41 0.20
C ASN A 25 16.05 -8.91 -1.23
N ILE A 26 15.09 -8.21 -1.84
CA ILE A 26 15.24 -7.59 -3.16
C ILE A 26 15.74 -6.16 -2.94
N GLN A 27 17.06 -5.99 -2.91
CA GLN A 27 17.71 -4.68 -2.82
C GLN A 27 18.60 -4.49 -4.05
N PHE A 28 18.10 -3.77 -5.05
CA PHE A 28 18.93 -3.41 -6.20
C PHE A 28 19.65 -2.08 -5.93
N SER A 29 20.94 -2.19 -5.62
CA SER A 29 21.88 -1.06 -5.49
C SER A 29 21.45 0.03 -4.48
N GLY A 30 20.57 -0.29 -3.53
CA GLY A 30 20.04 0.63 -2.53
C GLY A 30 19.03 1.67 -3.04
N TYR A 31 18.63 1.59 -4.32
CA TYR A 31 17.67 2.53 -4.94
C TYR A 31 16.27 1.94 -5.11
N ILE A 32 16.15 0.62 -5.21
CA ILE A 32 14.89 -0.07 -5.44
C ILE A 32 14.63 -0.99 -4.24
N ASN A 33 13.64 -0.60 -3.42
CA ASN A 33 13.12 -1.39 -2.31
C ASN A 33 11.59 -1.49 -2.47
N PRO A 34 11.08 -2.59 -3.04
CA PRO A 34 9.64 -2.77 -3.21
C PRO A 34 8.95 -3.04 -1.86
N TYR A 35 7.93 -2.24 -1.59
CA TYR A 35 7.00 -2.43 -0.46
C TYR A 35 5.62 -2.78 -1.01
N VAL A 36 5.32 -4.07 -1.07
CA VAL A 36 4.07 -4.63 -1.62
C VAL A 36 3.02 -4.83 -0.52
N TYR A 37 3.44 -4.92 0.74
CA TYR A 37 2.53 -5.06 1.88
C TYR A 37 1.46 -3.93 1.96
N ILE A 38 1.75 -2.74 1.41
CA ILE A 38 0.80 -1.62 1.30
C ILE A 38 -0.48 -1.98 0.52
N MET A 39 -0.42 -3.02 -0.30
CA MET A 39 -1.59 -3.60 -0.98
C MET A 39 -2.71 -3.96 0.00
N PHE A 40 -2.39 -4.37 1.23
CA PHE A 40 -3.40 -4.64 2.23
C PHE A 40 -4.31 -3.43 2.47
N ILE A 41 -3.73 -2.24 2.61
CA ILE A 41 -4.48 -0.98 2.79
C ILE A 41 -5.27 -0.61 1.53
N LEU A 42 -4.71 -0.91 0.36
CA LEU A 42 -5.39 -0.68 -0.92
C LEU A 42 -6.67 -1.51 -1.05
N LEU A 43 -6.65 -2.76 -0.58
CA LEU A 43 -7.72 -3.74 -0.75
C LEU A 43 -8.88 -3.63 0.24
N LEU A 44 -8.73 -2.85 1.33
CA LEU A 44 -9.79 -2.70 2.32
C LEU A 44 -11.10 -2.17 1.69
N PRO A 45 -12.28 -2.49 2.23
CA PRO A 45 -13.55 -2.00 1.69
C PRO A 45 -13.63 -0.47 1.61
N PHE A 46 -14.48 0.06 0.72
CA PHE A 46 -14.71 1.52 0.64
C PHE A 46 -15.36 2.06 1.92
N GLU A 47 -16.28 1.30 2.50
CA GLU A 47 -17.10 1.68 3.66
C GLU A 47 -16.45 1.35 5.02
N ILE A 48 -15.16 1.01 5.03
CA ILE A 48 -14.47 0.73 6.28
C ILE A 48 -14.48 1.97 7.20
N PRO A 49 -14.85 1.85 8.49
CA PRO A 49 -14.80 2.96 9.41
C PRO A 49 -13.39 3.56 9.51
N SER A 50 -13.28 4.89 9.50
CA SER A 50 -11.99 5.59 9.47
C SER A 50 -11.06 5.20 10.62
N TRP A 51 -11.60 5.02 11.83
CA TRP A 51 -10.82 4.59 13.00
C TRP A 51 -10.22 3.19 12.80
N LEU A 52 -10.95 2.27 12.17
CA LEU A 52 -10.50 0.91 11.92
C LEU A 52 -9.45 0.88 10.80
N LEU A 53 -9.64 1.69 9.76
CA LEU A 53 -8.64 1.87 8.70
C LEU A 53 -7.30 2.35 9.27
N LEU A 54 -7.31 3.34 10.16
CA LEU A 54 -6.10 3.85 10.79
C LEU A 54 -5.47 2.83 11.74
N LEU A 55 -6.28 2.11 12.52
CA LEU A 55 -5.79 1.04 13.40
C LEU A 55 -5.10 -0.08 12.60
N LEU A 56 -5.73 -0.54 11.51
CA LEU A 56 -5.16 -1.56 10.62
C LEU A 56 -3.91 -1.05 9.91
N SER A 57 -3.89 0.21 9.49
CA SER A 57 -2.71 0.86 8.90
C SER A 57 -1.54 0.89 9.88
N PHE A 58 -1.79 1.30 11.12
CA PHE A 58 -0.80 1.31 12.20
C PHE A 58 -0.29 -0.11 12.50
N ALA A 59 -1.18 -1.08 12.70
CA ALA A 59 -0.79 -2.47 12.97
C ALA A 59 0.06 -3.06 11.84
N THR A 60 -0.31 -2.78 10.58
CA THR A 60 0.45 -3.21 9.40
C THR A 60 1.86 -2.64 9.42
N GLY A 61 1.99 -1.33 9.64
CA GLY A 61 3.29 -0.67 9.69
C GLY A 61 4.12 -1.11 10.89
N LEU A 62 3.51 -1.35 12.05
CA LEU A 62 4.19 -1.80 13.26
C LEU A 62 4.81 -3.20 13.09
N ILE A 63 4.08 -4.11 12.44
CA ILE A 63 4.60 -5.44 12.10
C ILE A 63 5.78 -5.31 11.13
N MET A 64 5.68 -4.43 10.14
CA MET A 64 6.78 -4.19 9.21
C MET A 64 8.00 -3.57 9.91
N ASP A 65 7.80 -2.62 10.81
CA ASP A 65 8.87 -2.02 11.61
C ASP A 65 9.60 -3.06 12.47
N PHE A 66 8.87 -4.02 13.03
CA PHE A 66 9.46 -5.12 13.80
C PHE A 66 10.36 -6.02 12.95
N PHE A 67 9.92 -6.39 11.75
CA PHE A 67 10.70 -7.28 10.86
C PHE A 67 11.83 -6.57 10.11
N SER A 68 11.71 -5.26 9.86
CA SER A 68 12.71 -4.47 9.14
C SER A 68 13.71 -3.77 10.07
N GLY A 69 13.44 -3.72 11.38
CA GLY A 69 14.29 -3.02 12.34
C GLY A 69 14.22 -1.48 12.23
N SER A 70 13.13 -0.93 11.68
CA SER A 70 12.93 0.52 11.49
C SER A 70 11.83 1.09 12.39
N PRO A 71 11.99 1.12 13.72
CA PRO A 71 10.89 1.41 14.64
C PRO A 71 10.15 2.72 14.30
N GLY A 72 8.87 2.60 13.96
CA GLY A 72 7.96 3.71 13.71
C GLY A 72 7.93 4.25 12.28
N MET A 73 8.87 3.89 11.39
CA MET A 73 8.94 4.47 10.05
C MET A 73 7.83 3.95 9.13
N HIS A 74 7.67 2.63 9.02
CA HIS A 74 6.56 2.03 8.29
C HIS A 74 5.23 2.37 8.94
N SER A 75 5.15 2.36 10.29
CA SER A 75 3.94 2.78 11.02
C SER A 75 3.46 4.17 10.63
N ALA A 76 4.36 5.16 10.62
CA ALA A 76 4.01 6.52 10.22
C ALA A 76 3.57 6.59 8.75
N ALA A 77 4.33 5.94 7.85
CA ALA A 77 4.06 5.97 6.42
C ALA A 77 2.76 5.24 6.04
N THR A 78 2.41 4.13 6.71
CA THR A 78 1.15 3.41 6.45
C THR A 78 -0.04 4.15 7.01
N VAL A 79 0.07 4.72 8.21
CA VAL A 79 -1.00 5.53 8.81
C VAL A 79 -1.31 6.73 7.92
N LEU A 80 -0.28 7.41 7.39
CA LEU A 80 -0.48 8.49 6.44
C LEU A 80 -1.21 8.02 5.17
N ALA A 81 -0.81 6.88 4.61
CA ALA A 81 -1.49 6.30 3.45
C ALA A 81 -2.96 5.97 3.74
N GLY A 82 -3.25 5.38 4.91
CA GLY A 82 -4.61 5.10 5.38
C GLY A 82 -5.43 6.38 5.63
N PHE A 83 -4.80 7.44 6.15
CA PHE A 83 -5.43 8.72 6.39
C PHE A 83 -5.83 9.45 5.10
N VAL A 84 -4.96 9.44 4.10
CA VAL A 84 -5.20 10.12 2.80
C VAL A 84 -6.14 9.29 1.91
N ARG A 85 -6.25 7.98 2.14
CA ARG A 85 -7.04 7.04 1.32
C ARG A 85 -8.48 7.49 1.04
N PRO A 86 -9.32 7.87 2.02
CA PRO A 86 -10.69 8.31 1.74
C PRO A 86 -10.75 9.53 0.80
N TYR A 87 -9.80 10.45 0.91
CA TYR A 87 -9.72 11.62 0.03
C TYR A 87 -9.38 11.22 -1.41
N ILE A 88 -8.35 10.37 -1.59
CA ILE A 88 -7.98 9.87 -2.93
C ILE A 88 -9.16 9.11 -3.57
N LEU A 89 -9.85 8.27 -2.81
CA LEU A 89 -11.01 7.52 -3.29
C LEU A 89 -12.16 8.45 -3.71
N ARG A 90 -12.40 9.54 -2.97
CA ARG A 90 -13.41 10.53 -3.32
C ARG A 90 -13.07 11.29 -4.60
N VAL A 91 -11.80 11.65 -4.82
CA VAL A 91 -11.37 12.35 -6.05
C VAL A 91 -11.38 11.41 -7.25
N ASN A 92 -11.09 10.13 -7.04
CA ASN A 92 -11.07 9.11 -8.09
C ASN A 92 -12.41 8.38 -8.26
N SER A 93 -13.52 8.86 -7.68
CA SER A 93 -14.79 8.14 -7.73
C SER A 93 -15.36 8.07 -9.15
N PRO A 94 -15.93 6.92 -9.57
CA PRO A 94 -16.75 6.84 -10.78
C PRO A 94 -17.94 7.83 -10.70
N ARG A 95 -18.55 8.14 -11.85
CA ARG A 95 -19.69 9.07 -11.93
C ARG A 95 -20.87 8.63 -11.06
N ASP A 96 -21.12 7.33 -11.00
CA ASP A 96 -22.22 6.72 -10.24
C ASP A 96 -21.83 6.40 -8.79
N GLY A 97 -20.61 6.75 -8.36
CA GLY A 97 -20.09 6.45 -7.03
C GLY A 97 -19.55 5.03 -6.89
N TYR A 98 -19.38 4.59 -5.63
CA TYR A 98 -18.99 3.22 -5.29
C TYR A 98 -20.23 2.43 -4.86
N GLU A 99 -20.30 1.16 -5.27
CA GLU A 99 -21.36 0.26 -4.83
C GLU A 99 -21.24 -0.05 -3.32
N LEU A 100 -22.39 -0.27 -2.67
CA LEU A 100 -22.45 -0.64 -1.26
C LEU A 100 -21.73 -1.97 -1.02
N ASN A 101 -20.95 -2.08 0.05
CA ASN A 101 -20.11 -3.24 0.36
C ASN A 101 -19.07 -3.61 -0.72
N ALA A 102 -18.78 -2.73 -1.68
CA ALA A 102 -17.75 -3.00 -2.67
C ALA A 102 -16.33 -2.79 -2.13
N GLU A 103 -15.39 -3.42 -2.83
CA GLU A 103 -13.97 -3.33 -2.56
C GLU A 103 -13.24 -2.75 -3.78
N PRO A 104 -12.11 -2.05 -3.58
CA PRO A 104 -11.24 -1.67 -4.68
C PRO A 104 -10.84 -2.89 -5.50
N SER A 105 -11.25 -2.88 -6.77
CA SER A 105 -11.04 -3.99 -7.69
C SER A 105 -10.78 -3.47 -9.09
N MET A 106 -9.70 -3.97 -9.71
CA MET A 106 -9.42 -3.68 -11.12
C MET A 106 -10.48 -4.28 -12.05
N LEU A 107 -11.13 -5.37 -11.64
CA LEU A 107 -12.19 -6.03 -12.40
C LEU A 107 -13.45 -5.17 -12.46
N THR A 108 -13.84 -4.57 -11.34
CA THR A 108 -15.08 -3.79 -11.21
C THR A 108 -14.92 -2.37 -11.77
N TYR A 109 -13.83 -1.69 -11.43
CA TYR A 109 -13.65 -0.26 -11.75
C TYR A 109 -12.68 0.00 -12.92
N GLY A 110 -12.04 -1.05 -13.45
CA GLY A 110 -11.14 -0.98 -14.60
C GLY A 110 -9.69 -0.63 -14.25
N PHE A 111 -8.80 -0.91 -15.20
CA PHE A 111 -7.35 -0.73 -15.06
C PHE A 111 -6.95 0.72 -14.73
N ARG A 112 -7.49 1.70 -15.46
CA ARG A 112 -7.13 3.12 -15.28
C ARG A 112 -7.48 3.64 -13.90
N TRP A 113 -8.65 3.26 -13.38
CA TRP A 113 -9.10 3.65 -12.04
C TRP A 113 -8.16 3.07 -10.99
N TYR A 114 -7.90 1.76 -11.06
CA TYR A 114 -7.07 1.07 -10.08
C TYR A 114 -5.61 1.55 -10.13
N LEU A 115 -5.04 1.73 -11.33
CA LEU A 115 -3.70 2.29 -11.53
C LEU A 115 -3.56 3.67 -10.87
N THR A 116 -4.52 4.57 -11.10
CA THR A 116 -4.48 5.94 -10.53
C THR A 116 -4.57 5.89 -9.01
N TYR A 117 -5.47 5.07 -8.47
CA TYR A 117 -5.63 4.87 -7.02
C TYR A 117 -4.34 4.30 -6.37
N THR A 118 -3.80 3.21 -6.93
CA THR A 118 -2.56 2.60 -6.44
C THR A 118 -1.39 3.56 -6.53
N LEU A 119 -1.23 4.26 -7.65
CA LEU A 119 -0.14 5.21 -7.86
C LEU A 119 -0.13 6.31 -6.80
N LEU A 120 -1.27 6.94 -6.53
CA LEU A 120 -1.35 8.03 -5.56
C LEU A 120 -1.04 7.56 -4.14
N ILE A 121 -1.60 6.42 -3.71
CA ILE A 121 -1.37 5.88 -2.37
C ILE A 121 0.08 5.42 -2.18
N VAL A 122 0.63 4.70 -3.16
CA VAL A 122 2.01 4.20 -3.09
C VAL A 122 3.00 5.35 -3.08
N LEU A 123 2.78 6.42 -3.88
CA LEU A 123 3.65 7.59 -3.85
C LEU A 123 3.60 8.31 -2.49
N VAL A 124 2.41 8.49 -1.91
CA VAL A 124 2.27 9.08 -0.55
C VAL A 124 3.03 8.24 0.47
N HIS A 125 2.85 6.92 0.43
CA HIS A 125 3.49 5.98 1.34
C HIS A 125 5.02 6.00 1.21
N HIS A 126 5.56 5.78 0.01
CA HIS A 126 7.01 5.70 -0.22
C HIS A 126 7.71 7.03 0.03
N THR A 127 7.07 8.15 -0.31
CA THR A 127 7.61 9.48 0.00
C THR A 127 7.76 9.63 1.51
N ALA A 128 6.71 9.36 2.28
CA ALA A 128 6.81 9.45 3.74
C ALA A 128 7.88 8.50 4.30
N LEU A 129 7.88 7.25 3.85
CA LEU A 129 8.82 6.23 4.32
C LEU A 129 10.29 6.62 4.10
N PHE A 130 10.68 6.92 2.86
CA PHE A 130 12.09 7.15 2.55
C PHE A 130 12.62 8.50 3.07
N TYR A 131 11.77 9.53 3.15
CA TYR A 131 12.18 10.79 3.76
C TYR A 131 12.28 10.69 5.29
N LEU A 132 11.44 9.86 5.94
CA LEU A 132 11.61 9.54 7.36
C LEU A 132 12.86 8.68 7.60
N GLU A 133 13.20 7.77 6.70
CA GLU A 133 14.39 6.91 6.81
C GLU A 133 15.70 7.71 6.72
N VAL A 134 15.81 8.61 5.73
CA VAL A 134 17.04 9.40 5.53
C VAL A 134 17.13 10.55 6.53
N PHE A 135 16.00 11.13 6.91
CA PHE A 135 15.85 12.22 7.89
C PHE A 135 16.83 13.41 7.70
N ARG A 136 17.24 13.67 6.46
CA ARG A 136 18.19 14.75 6.09
C ARG A 136 17.86 15.27 4.69
N PHE A 137 18.02 16.58 4.49
CA PHE A 137 17.75 17.23 3.20
C PHE A 137 18.92 17.17 2.20
N ALA A 138 20.12 16.83 2.65
CA ALA A 138 21.31 16.77 1.79
C ALA A 138 21.15 15.76 0.63
N ASP A 139 20.41 14.68 0.85
CA ASP A 139 20.18 13.61 -0.11
C ASP A 139 18.85 13.74 -0.88
N PHE A 140 18.22 14.93 -0.90
CA PHE A 140 16.86 15.11 -1.43
C PHE A 140 16.60 14.44 -2.79
N PHE A 141 17.40 14.76 -3.82
CA PHE A 141 17.21 14.19 -5.16
C PHE A 141 17.49 12.68 -5.22
N ARG A 142 18.43 12.21 -4.40
CA ARG A 142 18.76 10.78 -4.29
C ARG A 142 17.61 10.00 -3.67
N THR A 143 17.02 10.54 -2.60
CA THR A 143 15.82 10.00 -1.94
C THR A 143 14.62 10.04 -2.88
N MET A 144 14.42 11.13 -3.63
CA MET A 144 13.37 11.22 -4.63
C MET A 144 13.48 10.14 -5.71
N LEU A 145 14.70 9.87 -6.20
CA LEU A 145 14.93 8.78 -7.15
C LEU A 145 14.57 7.41 -6.53
N ARG A 146 14.96 7.19 -5.26
CA ARG A 146 14.61 5.98 -4.51
C ARG A 146 13.09 5.83 -4.34
N VAL A 147 12.37 6.91 -4.07
CA VAL A 147 10.89 6.95 -4.03
C VAL A 147 10.32 6.50 -5.38
N ILE A 148 10.69 7.16 -6.47
CA ILE A 148 10.12 6.88 -7.81
C ILE A 148 10.40 5.44 -8.23
N MET A 149 11.64 4.98 -8.09
CA MET A 149 12.05 3.65 -8.52
C MET A 149 11.37 2.56 -7.68
N SER A 150 11.36 2.71 -6.35
CA SER A 150 10.72 1.76 -5.44
C SER A 150 9.20 1.75 -5.63
N SER A 151 8.57 2.90 -5.88
CA SER A 151 7.14 3.00 -6.18
C SER A 151 6.79 2.32 -7.49
N LEU A 152 7.59 2.51 -8.55
CA LEU A 152 7.36 1.86 -9.85
C LEU A 152 7.36 0.32 -9.72
N PHE A 153 8.34 -0.24 -9.00
CA PHE A 153 8.40 -1.67 -8.73
C PHE A 153 7.22 -2.14 -7.87
N SER A 154 6.93 -1.46 -6.76
CA SER A 154 5.77 -1.77 -5.91
C SER A 154 4.46 -1.77 -6.71
N ILE A 155 4.20 -0.72 -7.48
CA ILE A 155 2.98 -0.58 -8.30
C ILE A 155 2.91 -1.73 -9.29
N THR A 156 4.00 -2.04 -9.99
CA THR A 156 4.03 -3.15 -10.96
C THR A 156 3.62 -4.47 -10.32
N PHE A 157 4.20 -4.83 -9.17
CA PHE A 157 3.83 -6.05 -8.45
C PHE A 157 2.38 -6.04 -7.96
N ILE A 158 1.91 -4.92 -7.40
CA ILE A 158 0.53 -4.77 -6.94
C ILE A 158 -0.45 -4.99 -8.10
N LEU A 159 -0.18 -4.39 -9.27
CA LEU A 159 -1.01 -4.55 -10.46
C LEU A 159 -0.99 -5.99 -10.99
N LEU A 160 0.15 -6.67 -10.95
CA LEU A 160 0.25 -8.09 -11.36
C LEU A 160 -0.54 -9.00 -10.43
N VAL A 161 -0.42 -8.81 -9.11
CA VAL A 161 -1.19 -9.58 -8.12
C VAL A 161 -2.68 -9.32 -8.29
N GLU A 162 -3.08 -8.06 -8.48
CA GLU A 162 -4.47 -7.69 -8.74
C GLU A 162 -5.01 -8.26 -10.07
N PHE A 163 -4.18 -8.28 -11.11
CA PHE A 163 -4.53 -8.89 -12.39
C PHE A 163 -4.70 -10.41 -12.27
N TYR A 164 -3.91 -11.10 -11.44
CA TYR A 164 -4.15 -12.52 -11.19
C TYR A 164 -5.41 -12.76 -10.35
N ARG A 165 -5.72 -11.85 -9.41
CA ARG A 165 -6.98 -11.85 -8.66
C ARG A 165 -8.21 -11.68 -9.57
N LYS A 166 -8.07 -10.96 -10.69
CA LYS A 166 -9.07 -10.82 -11.77
C LYS A 166 -9.46 -12.15 -12.43
N GLY A 167 -8.61 -13.18 -12.34
CA GLY A 167 -8.71 -14.43 -13.11
C GLY A 167 -9.56 -15.54 -12.50
N LYS A 168 -10.32 -15.28 -11.43
CA LYS A 168 -11.23 -16.24 -10.81
C LYS A 168 -12.57 -15.61 -10.45
#